data_AF-A0A972M9T6-F1
#
_entry.id   AF-A0A972M9T6-F1
#
_cell.length_a   1.000
_cell.length_b   1.000
_cell.length_c   1.000
_cell.angle_alpha   90.00
_cell.angle_beta   90.00
_cell.angle_gamma   90.00
#
_symmetry.space_group_name_H-M   'P 1'
#
loop_
_entity.id
_entity.type
_entity.pdbx_description
1 polymer ?
#
loop_
_entity_poly.entity_id
_entity_poly.type
_entity_poly.pdbx_seq_one_letter_code
_entity_poly.pdbx_strand_id
1 'polypeptide(L)'
;MIRKIFSMKMAIVVMLIFAAAIGYATFIENDYGTQTAKALIYNSKWFEVLLFYFSAIVLYNIIAFKMYKREKWGQFVLHLSFLLVAVGALITRYVGYEGILHLREGASSNQMVSDYMALNVDIKKDDKFY
;
A
#
# COMPACT_ATOMS: atom_id res chain seq x y z
N MET A 1 6.74 8.23 28.46
CA MET A 1 6.92 7.10 27.50
C MET A 1 6.46 7.45 26.08
N ILE A 2 5.22 7.93 25.91
CA ILE A 2 4.59 8.27 24.61
C ILE A 2 5.45 9.20 23.73
N ARG A 3 6.04 10.25 24.31
CA ARG A 3 6.92 11.19 23.57
C ARG A 3 8.14 10.54 22.90
N LYS A 4 8.68 9.44 23.43
CA LYS A 4 9.82 8.74 22.81
C LYS A 4 9.38 7.92 21.60
N ILE A 5 8.24 7.23 21.75
CA ILE A 5 7.61 6.38 20.74
C ILE A 5 7.16 7.23 19.53
N PHE A 6 6.59 8.42 19.77
CA PHE A 6 6.14 9.32 18.69
C PHE A 6 7.15 10.43 18.33
N SER A 7 8.45 10.23 18.60
CA SER A 7 9.48 11.24 18.33
C SER A 7 9.92 11.29 16.86
N MET A 8 10.53 12.40 16.43
CA MET A 8 11.15 12.54 15.10
C MET A 8 12.24 11.50 14.85
N LYS A 9 13.03 11.15 15.88
CA LYS A 9 14.04 10.08 15.77
C LYS A 9 13.37 8.74 15.45
N MET A 10 12.25 8.45 16.11
CA MET A 10 11.49 7.23 15.82
C MET A 10 10.88 7.26 14.41
N ALA A 11 10.40 8.40 13.94
CA ALA A 11 9.91 8.56 12.57
C ALA A 11 10.96 8.13 11.53
N ILE A 12 12.21 8.57 11.71
CA ILE A 12 13.33 8.20 10.83
C ILE A 12 13.60 6.70 10.90
N VAL A 13 13.61 6.11 12.10
CA VAL A 13 13.81 4.65 12.26
C VAL A 13 12.73 3.86 11.52
N VAL A 14 11.45 4.22 11.72
CA VAL A 14 10.34 3.54 11.04
C VAL A 14 10.43 3.72 9.53
N MET A 15 10.81 4.91 9.06
CA MET A 15 11.00 5.20 7.64
C MET A 15 12.12 4.35 7.02
N LEU A 16 13.23 4.12 7.74
CA LEU A 16 14.30 3.24 7.27
C LEU A 16 13.85 1.78 7.21
N ILE A 17 13.08 1.31 8.19
CA ILE A 17 12.50 -0.03 8.17
C ILE A 17 11.52 -0.17 6.99
N PHE A 18 10.68 0.83 6.75
CA PHE A 18 9.79 0.87 5.58
C PHE A 18 10.59 0.75 4.28
N ALA A 19 11.63 1.58 4.11
CA ALA A 19 12.48 1.57 2.92
C ALA A 19 13.19 0.21 2.72
N ALA A 20 13.72 -0.38 3.79
CA ALA A 20 14.35 -1.70 3.74
C ALA A 20 13.34 -2.79 3.37
N ALA A 21 12.13 -2.73 3.93
CA ALA A 21 11.06 -3.69 3.65
C ALA A 21 10.63 -3.66 2.18
N ILE A 22 10.38 -2.48 1.61
CA ILE A 22 10.00 -2.37 0.20
C ILE A 22 11.16 -2.71 -0.74
N GLY A 23 12.39 -2.35 -0.39
CA GLY A 23 13.58 -2.73 -1.16
C GLY A 23 13.78 -4.25 -1.17
N TYR A 24 13.58 -4.91 -0.04
CA TYR A 24 13.62 -6.36 0.05
C TYR A 24 12.45 -7.02 -0.69
N ALA A 25 11.26 -6.42 -0.66
CA ALA A 25 10.10 -6.89 -1.42
C ALA A 25 10.38 -6.93 -2.93
N THR A 26 11.15 -5.98 -3.47
CA THR A 26 11.56 -5.97 -4.88
C THR A 26 12.39 -7.20 -5.25
N PHE A 27 13.29 -7.65 -4.37
CA PHE A 27 14.05 -8.88 -4.60
C PHE A 27 13.16 -10.13 -4.51
N ILE A 28 12.26 -10.18 -3.52
CA ILE A 28 11.29 -11.28 -3.42
C ILE A 28 10.43 -11.37 -4.68
N GLU A 29 9.97 -10.23 -5.20
CA GLU A 29 9.18 -10.17 -6.41
C GLU A 29 9.95 -10.68 -7.63
N ASN A 30 11.22 -10.33 -7.75
CA ASN A 30 12.10 -10.82 -8.82
C ASN A 30 12.30 -12.35 -8.76
N ASP A 31 12.53 -12.89 -7.56
CA ASP A 31 12.92 -14.30 -7.40
C ASP A 31 11.73 -15.26 -7.29
N TYR A 32 10.61 -14.81 -6.71
CA TYR A 32 9.45 -15.63 -6.35
C TYR A 32 8.12 -15.11 -6.91
N GLY A 33 8.14 -14.03 -7.69
CA GLY A 33 6.98 -13.43 -8.34
C GLY A 33 6.16 -12.48 -7.46
N THR A 34 5.31 -11.70 -8.12
CA THR A 34 4.50 -10.63 -7.52
C THR A 34 3.53 -11.13 -6.45
N GLN A 35 2.90 -12.30 -6.64
CA GLN A 35 1.96 -12.86 -5.65
C GLN A 35 2.65 -13.14 -4.30
N THR A 36 3.88 -13.67 -4.35
CA THR A 36 4.67 -13.98 -3.15
C THR A 36 5.07 -12.70 -2.40
N ALA A 37 5.58 -11.70 -3.12
CA ALA A 37 5.94 -10.40 -2.53
C ALA A 37 4.73 -9.71 -1.89
N LYS A 38 3.55 -9.78 -2.53
CA LYS A 38 2.29 -9.28 -1.97
C LYS A 38 1.91 -10.01 -0.69
N ALA A 39 1.92 -11.33 -0.68
CA ALA A 39 1.52 -12.10 0.50
C ALA A 39 2.44 -11.86 1.71
N LEU A 40 3.77 -11.82 1.47
CA LEU A 40 4.76 -11.74 2.54
C LEU A 40 4.97 -10.31 3.08
N ILE A 41 4.93 -9.32 2.20
CA ILE A 41 5.23 -7.92 2.55
C ILE A 41 3.96 -7.08 2.42
N TYR A 42 3.50 -6.80 1.21
CA TYR A 42 2.53 -5.71 0.97
C TYR A 42 1.19 -5.94 1.67
N ASN A 43 0.61 -7.14 1.59
CA ASN A 43 -0.68 -7.51 2.20
C ASN A 43 -0.53 -8.15 3.59
N SER A 44 0.68 -8.19 4.14
CA SER A 44 0.91 -8.73 5.47
C SER A 44 0.39 -7.77 6.56
N LYS A 45 0.00 -8.33 7.72
CA LYS A 45 -0.45 -7.54 8.87
C LYS A 45 0.67 -6.72 9.52
N TRP A 46 1.90 -7.24 9.52
CA TRP A 46 3.03 -6.55 10.15
C TRP A 46 3.40 -5.27 9.38
N PHE A 47 3.37 -5.33 8.04
CA PHE A 47 3.67 -4.17 7.20
C PHE A 47 2.54 -3.13 7.30
N GLU A 48 1.30 -3.58 7.40
CA GLU A 48 0.16 -2.71 7.67
C GLU A 48 0.30 -1.98 9.02
N VAL A 49 0.64 -2.68 10.10
CA VAL A 49 0.91 -2.06 11.41
C VAL A 49 2.05 -1.05 11.31
N LEU A 50 3.10 -1.35 10.54
CA LEU A 50 4.22 -0.44 10.30
C LEU A 50 3.76 0.85 9.61
N LEU A 51 2.94 0.74 8.57
CA LEU A 51 2.38 1.89 7.85
C LEU A 51 1.47 2.73 8.75
N PHE A 52 0.54 2.10 9.48
CA PHE A 52 -0.33 2.80 10.43
C PHE A 52 0.46 3.52 11.52
N TYR A 53 1.50 2.87 12.04
CA TYR A 53 2.37 3.48 13.04
C TYR A 53 3.13 4.67 12.47
N PHE A 54 3.69 4.57 11.26
CA PHE A 54 4.33 5.69 10.58
C PHE A 54 3.36 6.87 10.40
N SER A 55 2.15 6.63 9.89
CA SER A 55 1.12 7.66 9.73
C SER A 55 0.74 8.31 11.07
N ALA A 56 0.60 7.52 12.14
CA ALA A 56 0.31 8.03 13.47
C ALA A 56 1.44 8.92 14.03
N ILE A 57 2.71 8.56 13.77
CA ILE A 57 3.87 9.40 14.12
C ILE A 57 3.84 10.72 13.35
N VAL A 58 3.60 10.68 12.04
CA VAL A 58 3.50 11.90 11.22
C VAL A 58 2.39 12.81 11.73
N LEU A 59 1.20 12.26 11.98
CA LEU A 59 0.06 13.00 12.53
C LEU A 59 0.38 13.64 13.89
N TYR A 60 0.98 12.87 14.80
CA TYR A 60 1.40 13.38 16.11
C TYR A 60 2.40 14.54 15.97
N ASN A 61 3.40 14.42 15.08
CA ASN A 61 4.41 15.47 14.90
C ASN A 61 3.83 16.75 14.29
N ILE A 62 2.87 16.65 13.37
CA ILE A 62 2.14 17.81 12.84
C ILE A 62 1.52 18.64 13.97
N ILE A 63 0.85 17.97 14.91
CA ILE A 63 0.18 18.61 16.05
C ILE A 63 1.20 19.11 17.07
N ALA A 64 2.16 18.27 17.45
CA ALA A 64 3.16 18.58 18.48
C ALA A 64 4.04 19.78 18.11
N PHE A 65 4.40 19.94 16.83
CA PHE A 65 5.19 21.07 16.34
C PHE A 65 4.35 22.25 15.83
N LYS A 66 3.01 22.16 15.93
CA LYS A 66 2.04 23.15 15.46
C LYS A 66 2.33 23.56 14.01
N MET A 67 2.53 22.57 13.14
CA MET A 67 2.92 22.81 11.75
C MET A 67 1.85 23.54 10.94
N TYR A 68 0.59 23.50 11.37
CA TYR A 68 -0.54 24.21 10.76
C TYR A 68 -0.44 25.75 10.83
N LYS A 69 0.58 26.32 11.48
CA LYS A 69 0.85 27.76 11.44
C LYS A 69 1.37 28.19 10.08
N ARG A 70 0.96 29.38 9.61
CA ARG A 70 1.35 29.93 8.28
C ARG A 70 2.86 29.95 8.04
N GLU A 71 3.65 30.23 9.07
CA GLU A 71 5.12 30.24 9.01
C GLU A 71 5.73 28.88 8.63
N LYS A 72 5.00 27.79 8.85
CA LYS A 72 5.45 26.41 8.62
C LYS A 72 4.68 25.69 7.51
N TRP A 73 4.02 26.44 6.64
CA TRP A 73 3.11 25.87 5.62
C TRP A 73 3.78 24.83 4.72
N GLY A 74 5.03 25.07 4.30
CA GLY A 74 5.78 24.10 3.49
C GLY A 74 6.00 22.76 4.21
N GLN A 75 6.35 22.81 5.51
CA GLN A 75 6.51 21.60 6.32
C GLN A 75 5.17 20.89 6.51
N PHE A 76 4.10 21.65 6.75
CA PHE A 76 2.76 21.10 6.92
C PHE A 76 2.27 20.35 5.68
N VAL A 77 2.36 20.96 4.50
CA VAL A 77 1.91 20.36 3.24
C VAL A 77 2.71 19.09 2.93
N LEU A 78 4.02 19.10 3.13
CA LEU A 78 4.87 17.92 2.92
C LEU A 78 4.47 16.74 3.83
N HIS A 79 4.19 16.99 5.10
CA HIS A 79 3.79 15.91 6.01
C HIS A 79 2.34 15.47 5.79
N LEU A 80 1.47 16.41 5.41
CA LEU A 80 0.08 16.10 5.07
C LEU A 80 -0.01 15.21 3.82
N SER A 81 0.90 15.36 2.85
CA SER A 81 0.92 14.48 1.66
C SER A 81 1.19 13.02 2.02
N PHE A 82 2.05 12.74 3.01
CA PHE A 82 2.25 11.36 3.49
C PHE A 82 0.98 10.76 4.08
N LEU A 83 0.17 11.55 4.78
CA LEU A 83 -1.11 11.10 5.30
C LEU A 83 -2.12 10.86 4.17
N LEU A 84 -2.15 11.74 3.16
CA LEU A 84 -2.99 11.57 1.98
C LEU A 84 -2.63 10.30 1.20
N VAL A 85 -1.34 10.04 0.98
CA VAL A 85 -0.84 8.81 0.35
C VAL A 85 -1.21 7.57 1.16
N ALA A 86 -1.10 7.63 2.50
CA ALA A 86 -1.51 6.53 3.36
C ALA A 86 -3.02 6.21 3.25
N VAL A 87 -3.87 7.25 3.19
CA VAL A 87 -5.31 7.07 2.95
C VAL A 87 -5.57 6.44 1.58
N GLY A 88 -4.89 6.93 0.53
CA GLY A 88 -4.98 6.33 -0.80
C GLY A 88 -4.60 4.85 -0.81
N ALA A 89 -3.49 4.51 -0.16
CA ALA A 89 -3.02 3.13 -0.03
C ALA A 89 -4.03 2.24 0.72
N LEU A 90 -4.68 2.74 1.78
CA LEU A 90 -5.74 2.01 2.47
C LEU A 90 -6.94 1.73 1.55
N ILE A 91 -7.36 2.71 0.77
CA ILE A 91 -8.45 2.54 -0.21
C ILE A 91 -8.07 1.48 -1.24
N THR A 92 -6.87 1.58 -1.84
CA THR A 92 -6.38 0.59 -2.82
C THR A 92 -6.30 -0.81 -2.24
N ARG A 93 -5.89 -0.97 -0.97
CA ARG A 93 -5.79 -2.29 -0.32
C ARG A 93 -7.14 -2.95 -0.07
N TYR A 94 -8.13 -2.20 0.40
CA TYR A 94 -9.40 -2.77 0.86
C TYR A 94 -10.51 -2.76 -0.19
N VAL A 95 -10.44 -1.85 -1.16
CA VAL A 95 -11.46 -1.67 -2.21
C VAL A 95 -10.90 -1.94 -3.60
N GLY A 96 -9.58 -1.84 -3.77
CA GLY A 96 -8.93 -2.09 -5.05
C GLY A 96 -9.00 -3.56 -5.48
N TYR A 97 -8.99 -3.75 -6.79
CA TYR A 97 -8.91 -5.05 -7.41
C TYR A 97 -7.79 -5.04 -8.44
N GLU A 98 -7.07 -6.16 -8.49
CA GLU A 98 -5.89 -6.34 -9.32
C GLU A 98 -6.07 -7.57 -10.21
N GLY A 99 -5.30 -7.63 -11.28
CA GLY A 99 -5.39 -8.70 -12.25
C GLY A 99 -4.37 -8.55 -13.36
N ILE A 100 -4.39 -9.51 -14.27
CA ILE A 100 -3.50 -9.59 -15.41
C ILE A 100 -4.28 -9.19 -16.67
N LEU A 101 -3.76 -8.18 -17.36
CA LEU A 101 -4.25 -7.73 -18.65
C LEU A 101 -3.25 -8.14 -19.74
N HIS A 102 -3.55 -9.19 -20.49
CA HIS A 102 -2.74 -9.58 -21.65
C HIS A 102 -3.05 -8.66 -22.84
N LEU A 103 -2.12 -7.77 -23.18
CA LEU A 103 -2.20 -6.86 -24.33
C LEU A 103 -1.08 -7.15 -25.33
N ARG A 104 -1.42 -7.13 -26.61
CA ARG A 104 -0.47 -7.18 -27.72
C ARG A 104 -0.16 -5.76 -28.19
N GLU A 105 1.01 -5.57 -28.79
CA GLU A 105 1.38 -4.28 -29.37
C GLU A 105 0.33 -3.81 -30.40
N GLY A 106 -0.08 -2.54 -30.29
CA GLY A 106 -1.12 -1.94 -31.13
C GLY A 106 -2.56 -2.34 -30.78
N ALA A 107 -2.78 -3.26 -29.84
CA ALA A 107 -4.12 -3.66 -29.41
C ALA A 107 -4.61 -2.82 -28.21
N SER A 108 -5.93 -2.73 -28.05
CA SER A 108 -6.58 -2.20 -26.86
C SER A 108 -7.54 -3.23 -26.28
N SER A 109 -7.68 -3.25 -24.96
CA SER A 109 -8.59 -4.12 -24.24
C SER A 109 -9.08 -3.39 -22.98
N ASN A 110 -10.34 -3.62 -22.62
CA ASN A 110 -10.96 -3.16 -21.38
C ASN A 110 -11.32 -4.32 -20.45
N GLN A 111 -10.82 -5.54 -20.71
CA GLN A 111 -11.08 -6.74 -19.93
C GLN A 111 -9.78 -7.33 -19.40
N MET A 112 -9.72 -7.60 -18.10
CA MET A 112 -8.57 -8.22 -17.43
C MET A 112 -9.00 -9.48 -16.67
N VAL A 113 -8.07 -10.41 -16.48
CA VAL A 113 -8.28 -11.60 -15.63
C VAL A 113 -7.94 -11.21 -14.20
N SER A 114 -8.91 -11.32 -13.29
CA SER A 114 -8.74 -10.94 -11.88
C SER A 114 -7.82 -11.91 -11.13
N ASP A 115 -7.03 -11.39 -10.19
CA ASP A 115 -6.19 -12.20 -9.28
C ASP A 115 -7.01 -12.82 -8.12
N TYR A 116 -8.30 -12.47 -7.99
CA TYR A 116 -9.18 -13.04 -6.97
C TYR A 116 -9.59 -14.48 -7.33
N MET A 117 -9.49 -15.39 -6.36
CA MET A 117 -10.01 -16.75 -6.49
C MET A 117 -11.54 -16.74 -6.41
N ALA A 118 -12.21 -16.67 -7.55
CA ALA A 118 -13.64 -16.86 -7.67
C ALA A 118 -13.96 -18.31 -8.07
N LEU A 119 -14.95 -18.92 -7.42
CA LEU A 119 -15.49 -20.20 -7.87
C LEU A 119 -16.39 -19.93 -9.09
N ASN A 120 -15.88 -20.20 -10.28
CA ASN A 120 -16.70 -20.17 -11.50
C ASN A 120 -17.48 -21.48 -11.58
N VAL A 121 -18.81 -21.39 -11.50
CA VAL A 121 -19.72 -22.53 -11.64
C VAL A 121 -20.39 -22.41 -13.01
N ASP A 122 -19.88 -23.15 -13.98
CA ASP A 122 -20.50 -23.23 -15.31
C ASP A 122 -21.59 -24.31 -15.29
N ILE A 123 -22.81 -23.97 -15.71
CA ILE A 123 -23.92 -24.93 -15.78
C ILE A 123 -24.00 -25.46 -17.21
N LYS A 124 -23.67 -26.74 -17.41
CA LYS A 124 -23.80 -27.40 -18.72
C LYS A 124 -25.21 -27.97 -18.91
N LYS A 125 -25.94 -27.51 -19.93
CA LYS A 125 -27.22 -28.09 -20.38
C LYS A 125 -27.25 -28.20 -21.90
N ASP A 126 -27.52 -29.40 -22.44
CA ASP A 126 -27.59 -29.68 -23.89
C ASP A 126 -26.39 -29.15 -24.68
N ASP A 127 -25.17 -29.49 -24.23
CA ASP A 127 -23.89 -29.06 -24.82
C ASP A 127 -23.65 -27.54 -24.91
N LYS A 128 -24.47 -26.73 -24.24
CA LYS A 128 -24.22 -25.31 -24.01
C LYS A 128 -23.77 -25.07 -22.57
N PHE A 129 -22.68 -24.33 -22.43
CA PHE A 129 -22.20 -23.81 -21.15
C PHE A 129 -22.90 -22.47 -20.89
N TYR A 130 -23.43 -22.31 -19.68
CA TYR A 130 -24.09 -21.10 -19.17
C TYR A 130 -23.37 -20.58 -17.94
#